data_AF-A0A952UVB1-F1
#
_entry.id   AF-A0A952UVB1-F1
#
_cell.length_a   1.000
_cell.length_b   1.000
_cell.length_c   1.000
_cell.angle_alpha   90.00
_cell.angle_beta   90.00
_cell.angle_gamma   90.00
#
_symmetry.space_group_name_H-M   'P 1'
#
loop_
_entity.id
_entity.type
_entity.pdbx_description
1 polymer ?
#
loop_
_entity_poly.entity_id
_entity_poly.type
_entity_poly.pdbx_seq_one_letter_code
_entity_poly.pdbx_strand_id
1 'polypeptide(L)'
;MTSTRAVWLGCLTTALLSGATAQAATLHATASAPPPLSYTRVTTERGLVPLGARAGGMVRIPAVTFSMGSTPMDVVEALLLCGREAYGELCDQAMFADEMPQHTVTVSSFWLDRTEVTVADYQRCVELGRCAPLGADGGERFEHPSFPRGMVTHREASDYCRARGARLPTEAEWEAAARGPSERKFPWGNYYHSRRSNHGRLGWDETDARDGFAELAPVGSFPSGATPLGVLDLAGNVAEWVADHYGPYDTTRQLDPRGAASGARIARGGHFQSGAAWLRSAARLAADADVRRPYIGFRCARPAVGVRRARWKLSFESDGLHGLSGGAPSGARRADGSSFGADGFVWLSSDAERLGAGARLNWFDGLSNDVSGGHESAPLSIRAPSSARVPRRDALSSRKVSDGARRGARSAP
;
A
#
# COMPACT_ATOMS: atom_id res chain seq x y z
N MET A 1 -65.82 34.61 -37.97
CA MET A 1 -64.96 34.90 -39.14
C MET A 1 -63.76 33.95 -39.07
N THR A 2 -63.67 33.07 -40.08
CA THR A 2 -62.52 32.25 -40.55
C THR A 2 -61.72 31.47 -39.49
N SER A 3 -61.95 30.17 -39.24
CA SER A 3 -61.80 28.97 -40.10
C SER A 3 -60.43 28.84 -40.78
N THR A 4 -59.62 27.85 -40.34
CA THR A 4 -59.12 26.80 -41.26
C THR A 4 -58.88 25.49 -40.49
N ARG A 5 -59.57 24.44 -40.96
CA ARG A 5 -59.35 23.02 -40.64
C ARG A 5 -58.21 22.48 -41.50
N ALA A 6 -57.50 21.47 -41.02
CA ALA A 6 -56.89 20.46 -41.88
C ALA A 6 -57.15 19.08 -41.28
N VAL A 7 -57.92 18.29 -42.02
CA VAL A 7 -58.21 16.86 -41.84
C VAL A 7 -57.78 16.20 -43.15
N TRP A 8 -57.03 15.10 -43.10
CA TRP A 8 -57.04 13.96 -44.03
C TRP A 8 -56.34 12.80 -43.31
N LEU A 9 -57.06 11.78 -42.81
CA LEU A 9 -57.24 10.43 -43.43
C LEU A 9 -55.92 9.86 -43.98
N GLY A 10 -55.40 8.69 -43.58
CA GLY A 10 -56.03 7.47 -43.11
C GLY A 10 -55.42 6.33 -43.91
N CYS A 11 -54.70 5.40 -43.27
CA CYS A 11 -54.36 4.10 -43.87
C CYS A 11 -54.05 3.09 -42.76
N LEU A 12 -55.10 2.49 -42.21
CA LEU A 12 -55.04 1.23 -41.49
C LEU A 12 -54.89 0.12 -42.53
N THR A 13 -53.78 -0.60 -42.51
CA THR A 13 -53.68 -1.91 -43.15
C THR A 13 -53.37 -2.95 -42.08
N THR A 14 -54.36 -3.79 -41.85
CA THR A 14 -54.28 -5.06 -41.13
C THR A 14 -53.34 -6.02 -41.86
N ALA A 15 -52.23 -6.40 -41.23
CA ALA A 15 -51.44 -7.55 -41.65
C ALA A 15 -51.80 -8.74 -40.77
N LEU A 16 -52.31 -9.78 -41.43
CA LEU A 16 -52.77 -11.05 -40.90
C LEU A 16 -51.68 -11.80 -40.12
N LEU A 17 -52.07 -12.37 -38.97
CA LEU A 17 -51.33 -13.46 -38.33
C LEU A 17 -51.39 -14.69 -39.23
N SER A 18 -50.25 -15.10 -39.78
CA SER A 18 -50.03 -16.46 -40.27
C SER A 18 -48.99 -17.13 -39.38
N GLY A 19 -49.43 -18.12 -38.62
CA GLY A 19 -48.59 -18.94 -37.77
C GLY A 19 -47.58 -19.74 -38.58
N ALA A 20 -46.31 -19.65 -38.18
CA ALA A 20 -45.28 -20.61 -38.52
C ALA A 20 -44.60 -21.02 -37.21
N THR A 21 -44.90 -22.24 -36.77
CA THR A 21 -44.22 -22.92 -35.67
C THR A 21 -42.77 -23.21 -36.09
N ALA A 22 -41.83 -22.39 -35.64
CA ALA A 22 -40.40 -22.71 -35.72
C ALA A 22 -40.03 -23.60 -34.54
N GLN A 23 -39.70 -24.86 -34.85
CA GLN A 23 -39.23 -25.87 -33.91
C GLN A 23 -37.99 -25.38 -33.16
N ALA A 24 -38.03 -25.47 -31.83
CA ALA A 24 -36.86 -25.33 -30.98
C ALA A 24 -35.92 -26.52 -31.25
N ALA A 25 -34.84 -26.28 -31.99
CA ALA A 25 -33.74 -27.22 -32.07
C ALA A 25 -33.00 -27.24 -30.73
N THR A 26 -33.24 -28.28 -29.92
CA THR A 26 -32.42 -28.60 -28.76
C THR A 26 -31.01 -28.96 -29.21
N LEU A 27 -30.08 -28.03 -29.05
CA LEU A 27 -28.65 -28.32 -29.10
C LEU A 27 -28.28 -29.12 -27.83
N HIS A 28 -28.15 -30.44 -27.96
CA HIS A 28 -27.48 -31.24 -26.95
C HIS A 28 -25.98 -30.93 -27.00
N ALA A 29 -25.55 -29.97 -26.17
CA ALA A 29 -24.14 -29.81 -25.83
C ALA A 29 -23.76 -30.97 -24.91
N THR A 30 -23.07 -31.99 -25.44
CA THR A 30 -22.38 -32.99 -24.63
C THR A 30 -21.19 -32.30 -23.96
N ALA A 31 -21.38 -31.83 -22.73
CA ALA A 31 -20.30 -31.35 -21.89
C ALA A 31 -19.42 -32.54 -21.48
N SER A 32 -18.29 -32.74 -22.17
CA SER A 32 -17.23 -33.60 -21.67
C SER A 32 -16.58 -32.91 -20.48
N ALA A 33 -16.69 -33.50 -19.30
CA ALA A 33 -15.94 -33.05 -18.13
C ALA A 33 -14.42 -33.09 -18.42
N PRO A 34 -13.64 -32.08 -18.01
CA PRO A 34 -12.19 -32.17 -18.10
C PRO A 34 -11.68 -33.26 -17.15
N PRO A 35 -10.60 -33.99 -17.50
CA PRO A 35 -10.06 -35.03 -16.63
C PRO A 35 -9.58 -34.43 -15.29
N PRO A 36 -9.65 -35.19 -14.18
CA PRO A 36 -9.16 -34.71 -12.90
C PRO A 36 -7.66 -34.45 -12.97
N LEU A 37 -7.25 -33.23 -12.63
CA LEU A 37 -5.84 -32.88 -12.48
C LEU A 37 -5.24 -33.72 -11.35
N SER A 38 -4.44 -34.73 -11.72
CA SER A 38 -3.66 -35.52 -10.78
C SER A 38 -2.44 -34.70 -10.36
N TYR A 39 -2.48 -34.08 -9.19
CA TYR A 39 -1.31 -33.45 -8.59
C TYR A 39 -0.42 -34.51 -7.96
N THR A 40 0.70 -34.82 -8.59
CA THR A 40 1.77 -35.60 -7.95
C THR A 40 2.35 -34.75 -6.82
N ARG A 41 2.15 -35.17 -5.56
CA ARG A 41 2.86 -34.57 -4.43
C ARG A 41 4.33 -34.88 -4.57
N VAL A 42 5.14 -33.88 -4.91
CA VAL A 42 6.58 -33.93 -4.66
C VAL A 42 6.76 -33.82 -3.14
N THR A 43 7.00 -34.95 -2.48
CA THR A 43 7.47 -34.95 -1.11
C THR A 43 8.94 -34.54 -1.13
N THR A 44 9.23 -33.28 -0.85
CA THR A 44 10.61 -32.88 -0.52
C THR A 44 10.90 -33.27 0.92
N GLU A 45 11.78 -34.25 1.06
CA GLU A 45 12.38 -34.63 2.33
C GLU A 45 13.20 -33.46 2.91
N ARG A 46 12.94 -33.20 4.20
CA ARG A 46 13.82 -32.55 5.19
C ARG A 46 14.81 -31.51 4.65
N GLY A 47 14.28 -30.33 4.35
CA GLY A 47 15.02 -29.08 4.45
C GLY A 47 14.33 -28.20 5.49
N LEU A 48 15.08 -27.63 6.44
CA LEU A 48 14.57 -26.59 7.33
C LEU A 48 13.92 -25.50 6.49
N VAL A 49 12.59 -25.43 6.52
CA VAL A 49 11.84 -24.30 6.00
C VAL A 49 12.07 -23.18 7.00
N PRO A 50 12.71 -22.06 6.63
CA PRO A 50 12.65 -20.89 7.48
C PRO A 50 11.17 -20.53 7.55
N LEU A 51 10.58 -20.55 8.75
CA LEU A 51 9.36 -19.81 9.02
C LEU A 51 9.71 -18.32 8.97
N GLY A 52 10.06 -17.83 7.78
CA GLY A 52 9.82 -16.44 7.47
C GLY A 52 8.33 -16.26 7.68
N ALA A 53 7.96 -15.49 8.71
CA ALA A 53 6.58 -15.09 8.95
C ALA A 53 5.96 -14.83 7.59
N ARG A 54 4.91 -15.60 7.24
CA ARG A 54 4.20 -15.38 5.97
C ARG A 54 4.06 -13.87 5.82
N ALA A 55 4.48 -13.32 4.69
CA ALA A 55 4.09 -11.98 4.28
C ALA A 55 2.56 -11.99 4.06
N GLY A 56 1.82 -12.22 5.14
CA GLY A 56 0.42 -12.60 5.18
C GLY A 56 -0.37 -11.35 4.87
N GLY A 57 -0.55 -11.11 3.58
CA GLY A 57 -1.35 -10.00 3.10
C GLY A 57 -0.59 -8.92 2.33
N MET A 58 0.69 -9.06 1.96
CA MET A 58 1.32 -8.12 1.02
C MET A 58 1.55 -8.77 -0.36
N VAL A 59 1.43 -7.97 -1.42
CA VAL A 59 1.69 -8.32 -2.81
C VAL A 59 2.94 -7.59 -3.27
N ARG A 60 3.86 -8.30 -3.94
CA ARG A 60 5.05 -7.69 -4.54
C ARG A 60 4.67 -7.01 -5.84
N ILE A 61 4.86 -5.70 -5.90
CA ILE A 61 4.73 -4.91 -7.13
C ILE A 61 6.12 -4.85 -7.78
N PRO A 62 6.27 -5.35 -9.02
CA PRO A 62 7.55 -5.27 -9.73
C PRO A 62 7.86 -3.80 -10.08
N ALA A 63 9.14 -3.52 -10.30
CA ALA A 63 9.53 -2.20 -10.82
C ALA A 63 8.86 -1.98 -12.18
N VAL A 64 8.34 -0.78 -12.40
CA VAL A 64 7.56 -0.46 -13.60
C VAL A 64 7.79 1.00 -14.01
N THR A 65 7.92 1.23 -15.31
CA THR A 65 7.76 2.56 -15.91
C THR A 65 6.35 2.60 -16.49
N PHE A 66 5.56 3.61 -16.14
CA PHE A 66 4.18 3.75 -16.62
C PHE A 66 3.83 5.23 -16.82
N SER A 67 2.75 5.48 -17.55
CA SER A 67 2.18 6.81 -17.73
C SER A 67 1.24 7.14 -16.56
N MET A 68 1.71 7.97 -15.63
CA MET A 68 0.96 8.43 -14.46
C MET A 68 0.04 9.59 -14.84
N GLY A 69 -1.17 9.62 -14.29
CA GLY A 69 -2.18 10.63 -14.59
C GLY A 69 -3.00 10.31 -15.84
N SER A 70 -3.72 11.33 -16.32
CA SER A 70 -4.73 11.23 -17.38
C SER A 70 -4.34 12.05 -18.60
N THR A 71 -4.68 11.52 -19.78
CA THR A 71 -4.69 12.31 -21.01
C THR A 71 -5.95 13.18 -21.07
N PRO A 72 -6.01 14.19 -21.96
CA PRO A 72 -7.25 14.91 -22.21
C PRO A 72 -8.42 13.99 -22.62
N MET A 73 -8.13 12.90 -23.34
CA MET A 73 -9.15 11.91 -23.71
C MET A 73 -9.64 11.10 -22.51
N ASP A 74 -8.77 10.76 -21.57
CA ASP A 74 -9.18 10.09 -20.33
C ASP A 74 -10.07 10.99 -19.47
N VAL A 75 -9.82 12.30 -19.47
CA VAL A 75 -10.70 13.28 -18.82
C VAL A 75 -12.07 13.37 -19.51
N VAL A 76 -12.11 13.34 -20.85
CA VAL A 76 -13.39 13.25 -21.58
C VAL A 76 -14.15 11.98 -21.21
N GLU A 77 -13.48 10.84 -21.09
CA GLU A 77 -14.12 9.60 -20.63
C GLU A 77 -14.62 9.70 -19.18
N ALA A 78 -13.88 10.37 -18.30
CA ALA A 78 -14.32 10.65 -16.93
C ALA A 78 -15.62 11.47 -16.92
N LEU A 79 -15.70 12.51 -17.76
CA LEU A 79 -16.90 13.31 -17.94
C LEU A 79 -18.07 12.48 -18.47
N LEU A 80 -17.83 11.54 -19.40
CA LEU A 80 -18.87 10.65 -19.91
C LEU A 80 -19.37 9.63 -18.88
N LEU A 81 -18.51 9.19 -17.95
CA LEU A 81 -18.92 8.35 -16.81
C LEU A 81 -19.77 9.17 -15.83
N CYS A 82 -19.28 10.36 -15.47
CA CYS A 82 -19.92 11.27 -14.54
C CYS A 82 -21.29 11.75 -15.06
N GLY A 83 -21.36 12.15 -16.33
CA GLY A 83 -22.57 12.64 -17.01
C GLY A 83 -23.71 11.62 -17.14
N ARG A 84 -23.46 10.34 -16.85
CA ARG A 84 -24.49 9.28 -16.84
C ARG A 84 -25.15 9.09 -15.47
N GLU A 85 -24.63 9.74 -14.44
CA GLU A 85 -25.15 9.64 -13.07
C GLU A 85 -26.24 10.70 -12.82
N ALA A 86 -26.92 10.63 -11.68
CA ALA A 86 -28.16 11.37 -11.45
C ALA A 86 -27.97 12.89 -11.52
N TYR A 87 -26.82 13.40 -11.03
CA TYR A 87 -26.42 14.80 -11.13
C TYR A 87 -25.27 15.00 -12.14
N GLY A 88 -25.27 14.20 -13.20
CA GLY A 88 -24.22 14.20 -14.22
C GLY A 88 -24.09 15.53 -14.96
N GLU A 89 -25.13 16.37 -14.97
CA GLU A 89 -25.12 17.72 -15.54
C GLU A 89 -24.21 18.70 -14.78
N LEU A 90 -23.85 18.38 -13.52
CA LEU A 90 -22.92 19.18 -12.73
C LEU A 90 -21.46 18.85 -13.03
N CYS A 91 -21.19 17.76 -13.77
CA CYS A 91 -19.85 17.32 -14.06
C CYS A 91 -19.17 18.28 -15.05
N ASP A 92 -18.04 18.84 -14.64
CA ASP A 92 -17.21 19.70 -15.48
C ASP A 92 -15.77 19.19 -15.58
N GLN A 93 -15.04 19.69 -16.57
CA GLN A 93 -13.66 19.28 -16.82
C GLN A 93 -12.73 19.62 -15.64
N ALA A 94 -13.03 20.66 -14.86
CA ALA A 94 -12.19 21.09 -13.75
C ALA A 94 -12.19 20.05 -12.61
N MET A 95 -13.27 19.27 -12.45
CA MET A 95 -13.33 18.17 -11.48
C MET A 95 -12.30 17.05 -11.70
N PHE A 96 -11.76 16.92 -12.91
CA PHE A 96 -10.77 15.89 -13.27
C PHE A 96 -9.46 16.48 -13.82
N ALA A 97 -9.31 17.81 -13.76
CA ALA A 97 -8.16 18.50 -14.35
C ALA A 97 -6.87 18.25 -13.57
N ASP A 98 -6.95 17.91 -12.29
CA ASP A 98 -5.83 17.62 -11.41
C ASP A 98 -5.16 16.25 -11.66
N GLU A 99 -5.77 15.44 -12.52
CA GLU A 99 -5.19 14.20 -13.05
C GLU A 99 -4.24 14.45 -14.22
N MET A 100 -4.26 15.65 -14.80
CA MET A 100 -3.43 16.02 -15.92
C MET A 100 -2.18 16.81 -15.47
N PRO A 101 -1.12 16.84 -16.29
CA PRO A 101 -0.93 16.04 -17.50
C PRO A 101 -0.47 14.61 -17.20
N GLN A 102 -0.74 13.71 -18.14
CA GLN A 102 -0.08 12.41 -18.15
C GLN A 102 1.44 12.59 -18.34
N HIS A 103 2.24 11.89 -17.53
CA HIS A 103 3.70 11.99 -17.55
C HIS A 103 4.35 10.65 -17.19
N THR A 104 5.63 10.48 -17.55
CA THR A 104 6.34 9.20 -17.38
C THR A 104 6.97 9.09 -15.99
N VAL A 105 6.56 8.07 -15.24
CA VAL A 105 7.10 7.77 -13.91
C VAL A 105 7.67 6.37 -13.87
N THR A 106 8.87 6.22 -13.30
CA THR A 106 9.47 4.92 -12.96
C THR A 106 9.35 4.70 -11.46
N VAL A 107 8.82 3.55 -11.06
CA VAL A 107 8.70 3.15 -9.66
C VAL A 107 9.52 1.88 -9.44
N SER A 108 10.38 1.90 -8.42
CA SER A 108 11.14 0.74 -7.97
C SER A 108 10.21 -0.35 -7.43
N SER A 109 10.66 -1.61 -7.39
CA SER A 109 9.83 -2.68 -6.82
C SER A 109 9.58 -2.47 -5.32
N PHE A 110 8.36 -2.74 -4.88
CA PHE A 110 7.93 -2.60 -3.49
C PHE A 110 6.91 -3.70 -3.14
N TRP A 111 6.58 -3.83 -1.86
CA TRP A 111 5.47 -4.62 -1.35
C TRP A 111 4.33 -3.68 -0.98
N LEU A 112 3.10 -4.03 -1.34
CA LEU A 112 1.89 -3.30 -0.97
C LEU A 112 0.94 -4.24 -0.24
N ASP A 113 0.29 -3.78 0.83
CA ASP A 113 -0.79 -4.53 1.46
C ASP A 113 -1.89 -4.86 0.40
N ARG A 114 -2.37 -6.10 0.43
CA ARG A 114 -3.30 -6.67 -0.53
C ARG A 114 -4.65 -5.98 -0.45
N THR A 115 -5.07 -5.62 0.75
CA THR A 115 -6.32 -4.93 1.08
C THR A 115 -6.00 -3.69 1.90
N GLU A 116 -7.02 -2.88 2.21
CA GLU A 116 -6.89 -1.83 3.23
C GLU A 116 -6.59 -2.45 4.61
N VAL A 117 -6.02 -1.64 5.51
CA VAL A 117 -5.84 -2.00 6.92
C VAL A 117 -7.23 -2.11 7.56
N THR A 118 -7.51 -3.22 8.25
CA THR A 118 -8.82 -3.40 8.89
C THR A 118 -8.91 -2.73 10.26
N VAL A 119 -10.14 -2.51 10.74
CA VAL A 119 -10.40 -2.09 12.12
C VAL A 119 -9.75 -3.05 13.12
N ALA A 120 -9.87 -4.37 12.90
CA ALA A 120 -9.23 -5.38 13.75
C ALA A 120 -7.70 -5.25 13.78
N ASP A 121 -7.07 -4.99 12.62
CA ASP A 121 -5.61 -4.84 12.54
C ASP A 121 -5.13 -3.59 13.25
N TYR A 122 -5.87 -2.48 13.13
CA TYR A 122 -5.58 -1.23 13.84
C TYR A 122 -5.74 -1.42 15.36
N GLN A 123 -6.84 -2.05 15.79
CA GLN A 123 -7.11 -2.30 17.20
C GLN A 123 -6.00 -3.12 17.86
N ARG A 124 -5.45 -4.14 17.17
CA ARG A 124 -4.27 -4.87 17.67
C ARG A 124 -3.04 -3.99 17.85
N CYS A 125 -2.84 -2.97 17.01
CA CYS A 125 -1.75 -2.00 17.21
C CYS A 125 -1.95 -1.15 18.47
N VAL A 126 -3.20 -0.75 18.76
CA VAL A 126 -3.58 -0.01 19.96
C VAL A 126 -3.36 -0.86 21.22
N GLU A 127 -3.80 -2.12 21.20
CA GLU A 127 -3.61 -3.08 22.31
C GLU A 127 -2.13 -3.31 22.64
N LEU A 128 -1.26 -3.26 21.62
CA LEU A 128 0.20 -3.34 21.78
C LEU A 128 0.84 -2.02 22.25
N GLY A 129 0.05 -0.96 22.45
CA GLY A 129 0.53 0.37 22.84
C GLY A 129 1.35 1.07 21.76
N ARG A 130 1.19 0.69 20.49
CA ARG A 130 1.97 1.22 19.36
C ARG A 130 1.21 2.21 18.48
N CYS A 131 -0.11 2.26 18.61
CA CYS A 131 -0.99 3.20 17.91
C CYS A 131 -1.89 3.92 18.91
N ALA A 132 -2.31 5.14 18.57
CA ALA A 132 -3.27 5.88 19.38
C ALA A 132 -4.65 5.22 19.29
N PRO A 133 -5.40 5.10 20.40
CA PRO A 133 -6.79 4.68 20.32
C PRO A 133 -7.60 5.70 19.52
N LEU A 134 -8.53 5.22 18.71
CA LEU A 134 -9.46 6.07 17.96
C LEU A 134 -10.84 5.92 18.59
N GLY A 135 -11.51 7.05 18.83
CA GLY A 135 -12.91 7.06 19.19
C GLY A 135 -13.79 6.77 17.98
N ALA A 136 -15.01 6.31 18.21
CA ALA A 136 -15.98 6.15 17.15
C ALA A 136 -16.53 7.50 16.67
N ASP A 137 -16.56 8.55 17.51
CA ASP A 137 -17.03 9.91 17.20
C ASP A 137 -18.27 9.97 16.27
N GLY A 138 -19.30 9.14 16.56
CA GLY A 138 -20.53 9.03 15.76
C GLY A 138 -20.45 8.09 14.54
N GLY A 139 -19.38 7.32 14.43
CA GLY A 139 -19.05 6.37 13.37
C GLY A 139 -19.06 4.90 13.81
N GLU A 140 -19.78 4.54 14.87
CA GLU A 140 -19.83 3.18 15.44
C GLU A 140 -20.18 2.11 14.40
N ARG A 141 -21.02 2.48 13.41
CA ARG A 141 -21.40 1.57 12.31
C ARG A 141 -20.23 1.21 11.38
N PHE A 142 -19.14 1.95 11.43
CA PHE A 142 -17.91 1.70 10.67
C PHE A 142 -16.85 0.92 11.47
N GLU A 143 -17.13 0.55 12.72
CA GLU A 143 -16.18 -0.12 13.63
C GLU A 143 -16.22 -1.65 13.54
N HIS A 144 -16.84 -2.22 12.51
CA HIS A 144 -16.85 -3.68 12.35
C HIS A 144 -15.43 -4.20 12.10
N PRO A 145 -14.97 -5.28 12.78
CA PRO A 145 -13.59 -5.75 12.71
C PRO A 145 -13.04 -6.02 11.31
N SER A 146 -13.91 -6.40 10.37
CA SER A 146 -13.54 -6.72 8.98
C SER A 146 -13.59 -5.53 8.02
N PHE A 147 -14.10 -4.37 8.44
CA PHE A 147 -14.15 -3.17 7.62
C PHE A 147 -12.78 -2.51 7.53
N PRO A 148 -12.52 -1.74 6.46
CA PRO A 148 -11.34 -0.90 6.41
C PRO A 148 -11.36 0.12 7.56
N ARG A 149 -10.19 0.42 8.11
CA ARG A 149 -10.02 1.43 9.14
C ARG A 149 -10.13 2.83 8.52
N GLY A 150 -11.36 3.36 8.48
CA GLY A 150 -11.64 4.76 8.20
C GLY A 150 -11.45 5.67 9.42
N MET A 151 -11.89 6.93 9.37
CA MET A 151 -11.83 7.87 10.51
C MET A 151 -10.42 8.07 11.11
N VAL A 152 -9.40 7.99 10.26
CA VAL A 152 -7.99 8.21 10.63
C VAL A 152 -7.44 9.45 9.95
N THR A 153 -6.65 10.22 10.70
CA THR A 153 -5.81 11.27 10.12
C THR A 153 -4.67 10.65 9.30
N HIS A 154 -4.07 11.45 8.43
CA HIS A 154 -2.87 11.04 7.68
C HIS A 154 -1.73 10.60 8.60
N ARG A 155 -1.54 11.35 9.71
CA ARG A 155 -0.51 11.06 10.70
C ARG A 155 -0.74 9.69 11.37
N GLU A 156 -1.96 9.39 11.79
CA GLU A 156 -2.29 8.12 12.44
C GLU A 156 -2.13 6.93 11.50
N ALA A 157 -2.53 7.07 10.24
CA ALA A 157 -2.28 6.08 9.21
C ALA A 157 -0.77 5.83 9.00
N SER A 158 0.00 6.92 8.94
CA SER A 158 1.46 6.87 8.82
C SER A 158 2.13 6.19 10.02
N ASP A 159 1.70 6.54 11.23
CA ASP A 159 2.22 6.00 12.49
C ASP A 159 1.89 4.51 12.64
N TYR A 160 0.69 4.07 12.23
CA TYR A 160 0.36 2.64 12.14
C TYR A 160 1.32 1.90 11.20
N CYS A 161 1.54 2.41 9.99
CA CYS A 161 2.44 1.74 9.06
C CYS A 161 3.86 1.68 9.61
N ARG A 162 4.35 2.74 10.25
CA ARG A 162 5.67 2.76 10.92
C ARG A 162 5.75 1.73 12.05
N ALA A 163 4.71 1.62 12.88
CA ALA A 163 4.66 0.69 14.02
C ALA A 163 4.82 -0.79 13.63
N ARG A 164 4.48 -1.15 12.37
CA ARG A 164 4.68 -2.49 11.80
C ARG A 164 5.87 -2.60 10.83
N GLY A 165 6.78 -1.62 10.83
CA GLY A 165 7.97 -1.63 9.98
C GLY A 165 7.67 -1.41 8.49
N ALA A 166 6.63 -0.63 8.21
CA ALA A 166 6.17 -0.23 6.89
C ALA A 166 6.04 1.30 6.79
N ARG A 167 5.45 1.80 5.70
CA ARG A 167 5.12 3.21 5.48
C ARG A 167 3.84 3.30 4.64
N LEU A 168 3.27 4.49 4.51
CA LEU A 168 2.29 4.73 3.44
C LEU A 168 2.98 4.55 2.07
N PRO A 169 2.27 4.04 1.04
CA PRO A 169 2.75 4.10 -0.34
C PRO A 169 2.90 5.55 -0.78
N THR A 170 3.75 5.81 -1.77
CA THR A 170 3.67 7.10 -2.49
C THR A 170 2.45 7.10 -3.42
N GLU A 171 2.03 8.28 -3.88
CA GLU A 171 0.97 8.42 -4.88
C GLU A 171 1.30 7.61 -6.14
N ALA A 172 2.54 7.73 -6.61
CA ALA A 172 3.03 7.00 -7.77
C ALA A 172 3.09 5.48 -7.55
N GLU A 173 3.48 5.01 -6.36
CA GLU A 173 3.43 3.59 -6.03
C GLU A 173 2.01 3.05 -6.03
N TRP A 174 1.07 3.79 -5.42
CA TRP A 174 -0.33 3.41 -5.37
C TRP A 174 -0.92 3.31 -6.78
N GLU A 175 -0.70 4.32 -7.62
CA GLU A 175 -1.21 4.32 -9.00
C GLU A 175 -0.54 3.24 -9.86
N ALA A 176 0.78 3.02 -9.70
CA ALA A 176 1.49 1.94 -10.37
C ALA A 176 0.91 0.56 -10.02
N ALA A 177 0.51 0.35 -8.77
CA ALA A 177 -0.13 -0.90 -8.34
C ALA A 177 -1.51 -1.08 -9.01
N ALA A 178 -2.32 -0.02 -9.06
CA ALA A 178 -3.64 -0.04 -9.68
C ALA A 178 -3.56 -0.26 -11.21
N ARG A 179 -2.72 0.50 -11.89
CA ARG A 179 -2.62 0.53 -13.36
C ARG A 179 -1.77 -0.58 -13.94
N GLY A 180 -0.65 -0.89 -13.28
CA GLY A 180 0.39 -1.78 -13.78
C GLY A 180 0.94 -1.37 -15.17
N PRO A 181 1.72 -2.24 -15.82
CA PRO A 181 2.32 -1.96 -17.13
C PRO A 181 1.28 -1.90 -18.27
N SER A 182 0.04 -2.32 -18.02
CA SER A 182 -1.07 -2.24 -18.99
C SER A 182 -1.86 -0.93 -18.87
N GLU A 183 -1.40 -0.01 -18.02
CA GLU A 183 -1.93 1.35 -17.86
C GLU A 183 -3.45 1.43 -17.59
N ARG A 184 -3.97 0.44 -16.85
CA ARG A 184 -5.42 0.22 -16.69
C ARG A 184 -6.12 1.41 -16.04
N LYS A 185 -7.27 1.81 -16.61
CA LYS A 185 -8.10 2.92 -16.08
C LYS A 185 -8.73 2.61 -14.72
N PHE A 186 -9.03 1.34 -14.47
CA PHE A 186 -9.47 0.79 -13.19
C PHE A 186 -8.53 -0.36 -12.81
N PRO A 187 -8.44 -0.75 -11.53
CA PRO A 187 -7.54 -1.82 -11.09
C PRO A 187 -7.67 -3.13 -11.91
N TRP A 188 -8.89 -3.44 -12.35
CA TRP A 188 -9.25 -4.65 -13.09
C TRP A 188 -9.25 -4.51 -14.63
N GLY A 189 -9.11 -3.31 -15.19
CA GLY A 189 -9.18 -3.11 -16.65
C GLY A 189 -9.56 -1.69 -17.07
N ASN A 190 -10.01 -1.53 -18.32
CA ASN A 190 -10.27 -0.21 -18.91
C ASN A 190 -11.76 0.20 -18.89
N TYR A 191 -12.65 -0.71 -18.51
CA TYR A 191 -14.08 -0.45 -18.48
C TYR A 191 -14.60 -0.50 -17.04
N TYR A 192 -15.41 0.49 -16.70
CA TYR A 192 -16.13 0.53 -15.44
C TYR A 192 -17.06 -0.68 -15.33
N HIS A 193 -17.16 -1.23 -14.11
CA HIS A 193 -18.06 -2.34 -13.82
C HIS A 193 -18.49 -2.24 -12.35
N SER A 194 -19.77 -1.88 -12.13
CA SER A 194 -20.32 -1.62 -10.78
C SER A 194 -20.07 -2.74 -9.78
N ARG A 195 -20.20 -4.01 -10.21
CA ARG A 195 -20.00 -5.17 -9.31
C ARG A 195 -18.54 -5.55 -9.01
N ARG A 196 -17.56 -4.72 -9.36
CA ARG A 196 -16.12 -4.99 -9.13
C ARG A 196 -15.51 -4.16 -8.01
N SER A 197 -16.27 -3.29 -7.38
CA SER A 197 -15.83 -2.42 -6.28
C SER A 197 -17.02 -2.05 -5.41
N ASN A 198 -16.77 -1.69 -4.16
CA ASN A 198 -17.75 -1.01 -3.32
C ASN A 198 -17.83 0.47 -3.72
N HIS A 199 -18.96 0.95 -4.23
CA HIS A 199 -19.05 2.30 -4.78
C HIS A 199 -20.35 3.03 -4.44
N GLY A 200 -20.33 4.33 -4.69
CA GLY A 200 -21.50 5.18 -4.56
C GLY A 200 -22.01 5.65 -5.91
N ARG A 201 -22.63 6.83 -5.88
CA ARG A 201 -23.15 7.54 -7.05
C ARG A 201 -23.11 9.04 -6.80
N LEU A 202 -23.06 9.82 -7.86
CA LEU A 202 -23.25 11.25 -7.83
C LEU A 202 -24.76 11.56 -7.73
N GLY A 203 -25.19 12.06 -6.57
CA GLY A 203 -26.58 12.37 -6.29
C GLY A 203 -26.78 12.90 -4.87
N TRP A 204 -28.04 13.20 -4.51
CA TRP A 204 -28.39 13.63 -3.14
C TRP A 204 -28.02 12.60 -2.07
N ASP A 205 -28.32 11.34 -2.36
CA ASP A 205 -27.86 10.19 -1.59
C ASP A 205 -26.75 9.52 -2.40
N GLU A 206 -25.52 9.69 -1.93
CA GLU A 206 -24.33 9.22 -2.61
C GLU A 206 -24.09 7.71 -2.41
N THR A 207 -24.85 7.05 -1.53
CA THR A 207 -24.74 5.62 -1.31
C THR A 207 -25.44 4.81 -2.41
N ASP A 208 -24.93 3.61 -2.69
CA ASP A 208 -25.49 2.72 -3.71
C ASP A 208 -25.29 1.23 -3.38
N ALA A 209 -26.33 0.59 -2.84
CA ALA A 209 -26.28 -0.82 -2.46
C ALA A 209 -26.34 -1.84 -3.61
N ARG A 210 -26.24 -1.43 -4.89
CA ARG A 210 -26.31 -2.34 -6.05
C ARG A 210 -25.16 -3.34 -6.13
N ASP A 211 -24.05 -3.04 -5.45
CA ASP A 211 -22.90 -3.93 -5.29
C ASP A 211 -23.03 -4.90 -4.09
N GLY A 212 -24.08 -4.73 -3.26
CA GLY A 212 -24.35 -5.51 -2.06
C GLY A 212 -24.11 -4.76 -0.74
N PHE A 213 -23.54 -3.55 -0.76
CA PHE A 213 -23.19 -2.77 0.42
C PHE A 213 -23.63 -1.32 0.27
N ALA A 214 -24.43 -0.80 1.20
CA ALA A 214 -24.82 0.61 1.17
C ALA A 214 -23.66 1.54 1.58
N GLU A 215 -22.78 1.07 2.46
CA GLU A 215 -21.64 1.84 2.95
C GLU A 215 -20.36 1.00 2.86
N LEU A 216 -19.56 0.88 3.92
CA LEU A 216 -18.37 0.05 3.91
C LEU A 216 -18.68 -1.43 3.67
N ALA A 217 -17.81 -2.07 2.89
CA ALA A 217 -17.77 -3.51 2.72
C ALA A 217 -16.61 -4.08 3.53
N PRO A 218 -16.69 -5.35 3.98
CA PRO A 218 -15.52 -6.06 4.45
C PRO A 218 -14.40 -6.01 3.41
N VAL A 219 -13.16 -5.82 3.85
CA VAL A 219 -12.02 -5.80 2.93
C VAL A 219 -11.95 -7.10 2.13
N GLY A 220 -11.63 -7.01 0.83
CA GLY A 220 -11.54 -8.14 -0.08
C GLY A 220 -12.87 -8.71 -0.57
N SER A 221 -14.00 -8.02 -0.35
CA SER A 221 -15.32 -8.47 -0.80
C SER A 221 -15.47 -8.53 -2.32
N PHE A 222 -14.58 -7.86 -3.07
CA PHE A 222 -14.65 -7.74 -4.53
C PHE A 222 -13.45 -8.42 -5.22
N PRO A 223 -13.35 -9.76 -5.23
CA PRO A 223 -12.22 -10.47 -5.84
C PRO A 223 -12.10 -10.22 -7.35
N SER A 224 -13.21 -9.98 -8.06
CA SER A 224 -13.20 -9.60 -9.48
C SER A 224 -12.72 -8.18 -9.75
N GLY A 225 -12.57 -7.37 -8.70
CA GLY A 225 -11.95 -6.04 -8.74
C GLY A 225 -10.42 -6.07 -8.60
N ALA A 226 -9.83 -7.24 -8.40
CA ALA A 226 -8.40 -7.35 -8.19
C ALA A 226 -7.58 -6.88 -9.40
N THR A 227 -6.39 -6.34 -9.13
CA THR A 227 -5.35 -6.22 -10.16
C THR A 227 -4.86 -7.61 -10.60
N PRO A 228 -4.17 -7.76 -11.74
CA PRO A 228 -3.57 -9.02 -12.14
C PRO A 228 -2.57 -9.61 -11.13
N LEU A 229 -2.01 -8.76 -10.25
CA LEU A 229 -1.12 -9.19 -9.16
C LEU A 229 -1.89 -9.59 -7.89
N GLY A 230 -3.21 -9.41 -7.88
CA GLY A 230 -4.10 -9.79 -6.79
C GLY A 230 -4.24 -8.75 -5.69
N VAL A 231 -3.91 -7.47 -5.95
CA VAL A 231 -4.23 -6.37 -5.03
C VAL A 231 -5.71 -6.04 -5.16
N LEU A 232 -6.41 -5.99 -4.04
CA LEU A 232 -7.86 -5.80 -3.92
C LEU A 232 -8.17 -4.38 -3.46
N ASP A 233 -9.41 -3.95 -3.72
CA ASP A 233 -10.00 -2.73 -3.18
C ASP A 233 -9.20 -1.45 -3.46
N LEU A 234 -8.46 -1.41 -4.59
CA LEU A 234 -7.80 -0.17 -5.06
C LEU A 234 -8.79 0.77 -5.75
N ALA A 235 -10.07 0.39 -5.84
CA ALA A 235 -11.13 1.26 -6.33
C ALA A 235 -12.34 1.07 -5.41
N GLY A 236 -12.82 2.16 -4.83
CA GLY A 236 -13.96 2.17 -3.94
C GLY A 236 -13.63 1.77 -2.51
N ASN A 237 -14.67 1.43 -1.75
CA ASN A 237 -14.62 1.15 -0.30
C ASN A 237 -14.13 2.37 0.50
N VAL A 238 -12.83 2.55 0.74
CA VAL A 238 -12.29 3.81 1.25
C VAL A 238 -11.25 4.42 0.30
N ALA A 239 -11.23 5.75 0.23
CA ALA A 239 -10.11 6.45 -0.37
C ALA A 239 -8.90 6.28 0.55
N GLU A 240 -7.72 6.09 -0.02
CA GLU A 240 -6.56 5.66 0.76
C GLU A 240 -5.50 6.75 0.84
N TRP A 241 -5.16 7.17 2.06
CA TRP A 241 -4.04 8.05 2.31
C TRP A 241 -2.74 7.52 1.69
N VAL A 242 -2.07 8.38 0.92
CA VAL A 242 -0.69 8.16 0.43
C VAL A 242 0.28 9.12 1.12
N ALA A 243 1.58 8.89 0.97
CA ALA A 243 2.61 9.67 1.68
C ALA A 243 2.68 11.15 1.24
N ASP A 244 2.30 11.42 0.00
CA ASP A 244 2.58 12.64 -0.76
C ASP A 244 1.72 13.82 -0.30
N HIS A 245 2.24 15.04 -0.49
CA HIS A 245 1.40 16.23 -0.47
C HIS A 245 0.84 16.50 -1.87
N TYR A 246 -0.38 17.03 -1.89
CA TYR A 246 -1.07 17.44 -3.10
C TYR A 246 -0.37 18.61 -3.79
N GLY A 247 -0.26 18.51 -5.11
CA GLY A 247 0.31 19.53 -5.97
C GLY A 247 0.13 19.15 -7.45
N PRO A 248 0.44 20.08 -8.36
CA PRO A 248 0.41 19.81 -9.79
C PRO A 248 1.44 18.74 -10.16
N TYR A 249 1.14 17.97 -11.20
CA TYR A 249 2.12 17.03 -11.74
C TYR A 249 3.26 17.76 -12.45
N ASP A 250 4.46 17.21 -12.26
CA ASP A 250 5.66 17.57 -12.99
C ASP A 250 5.68 16.78 -14.30
N THR A 251 5.98 17.44 -15.41
CA THR A 251 6.01 16.82 -16.74
C THR A 251 7.33 16.13 -17.05
N THR A 252 8.36 16.31 -16.21
CA THR A 252 9.64 15.64 -16.37
C THR A 252 9.57 14.16 -16.00
N ARG A 253 10.50 13.37 -16.54
CA ARG A 253 10.59 11.95 -16.19
C ARG A 253 11.08 11.81 -14.75
N GLN A 254 10.32 11.09 -13.92
CA GLN A 254 10.64 10.92 -12.51
C GLN A 254 10.96 9.47 -12.14
N LEU A 255 11.83 9.29 -11.14
CA LEU A 255 12.12 8.01 -10.49
C LEU A 255 11.70 8.11 -9.02
N ASP A 256 10.79 7.23 -8.59
CA ASP A 256 10.26 7.17 -7.21
C ASP A 256 9.84 8.55 -6.64
N PRO A 257 8.97 9.33 -7.33
CA PRO A 257 8.59 10.67 -6.91
C PRO A 257 7.86 10.68 -5.56
N ARG A 258 7.91 11.84 -4.89
CA ARG A 258 7.42 12.04 -3.51
C ARG A 258 6.40 13.18 -3.38
N GLY A 259 5.85 13.62 -4.51
CA GLY A 259 4.86 14.69 -4.58
C GLY A 259 5.42 16.05 -4.16
N ALA A 260 4.52 16.96 -3.81
CA ALA A 260 4.88 18.32 -3.42
C ALA A 260 5.55 18.39 -2.04
N ALA A 261 6.30 19.46 -1.80
CA ALA A 261 7.01 19.67 -0.54
C ALA A 261 6.07 19.92 0.66
N SER A 262 4.91 20.54 0.42
CA SER A 262 3.91 20.89 1.43
C SER A 262 2.52 21.02 0.79
N GLY A 263 1.48 21.13 1.61
CA GLY A 263 0.09 21.32 1.18
C GLY A 263 -0.86 20.31 1.82
N ALA A 264 -2.04 20.17 1.21
CA ALA A 264 -2.98 19.10 1.55
C ALA A 264 -2.35 17.72 1.31
N ARG A 265 -2.96 16.67 1.86
CA ARG A 265 -2.58 15.28 1.61
C ARG A 265 -3.43 14.68 0.51
N ILE A 266 -2.91 13.62 -0.10
CA ILE A 266 -3.60 12.91 -1.16
C ILE A 266 -4.20 11.61 -0.61
N ALA A 267 -5.44 11.33 -1.01
CA ALA A 267 -6.04 10.02 -0.95
C ALA A 267 -6.39 9.52 -2.37
N ARG A 268 -6.36 8.20 -2.59
CA ARG A 268 -6.53 7.58 -3.91
C ARG A 268 -7.63 6.51 -3.92
N GLY A 269 -8.20 6.23 -5.09
CA GLY A 269 -9.08 5.07 -5.34
C GLY A 269 -10.58 5.33 -5.21
N GLY A 270 -11.00 6.49 -4.70
CA GLY A 270 -12.41 6.74 -4.39
C GLY A 270 -12.91 5.87 -3.23
N HIS A 271 -14.20 5.97 -2.92
CA HIS A 271 -14.80 5.34 -1.74
C HIS A 271 -16.24 4.90 -2.01
N PHE A 272 -16.92 4.33 -1.01
CA PHE A 272 -18.31 3.86 -1.08
C PHE A 272 -19.37 4.93 -1.38
N GLN A 273 -18.99 6.21 -1.44
CA GLN A 273 -19.86 7.32 -1.88
C GLN A 273 -19.40 7.90 -3.23
N SER A 274 -18.31 7.40 -3.81
CA SER A 274 -17.78 7.89 -5.08
C SER A 274 -18.53 7.28 -6.26
N GLY A 275 -18.96 8.13 -7.19
CA GLY A 275 -19.43 7.71 -8.52
C GLY A 275 -18.32 7.12 -9.38
N ALA A 276 -18.70 6.53 -10.51
CA ALA A 276 -17.82 5.73 -11.38
C ALA A 276 -16.55 6.47 -11.84
N ALA A 277 -16.65 7.78 -12.09
CA ALA A 277 -15.53 8.58 -12.58
C ALA A 277 -14.39 8.73 -11.55
N TRP A 278 -14.69 8.66 -10.25
CA TRP A 278 -13.72 8.80 -9.16
C TRP A 278 -13.09 7.47 -8.71
N LEU A 279 -13.57 6.35 -9.25
CA LEU A 279 -13.00 5.02 -9.01
C LEU A 279 -11.83 4.69 -9.95
N ARG A 280 -11.51 5.62 -10.87
CA ARG A 280 -10.40 5.44 -11.80
C ARG A 280 -9.07 5.51 -11.07
N SER A 281 -8.09 4.74 -11.52
CA SER A 281 -6.75 4.68 -10.97
C SER A 281 -6.05 6.05 -10.91
N ALA A 282 -6.43 6.97 -11.80
CA ALA A 282 -5.88 8.32 -11.89
C ALA A 282 -6.57 9.34 -10.95
N ALA A 283 -7.78 9.07 -10.44
CA ALA A 283 -8.63 10.05 -9.75
C ALA A 283 -8.15 10.39 -8.33
N ARG A 284 -7.86 11.67 -8.09
CA ARG A 284 -7.18 12.17 -6.88
C ARG A 284 -8.19 12.79 -5.92
N LEU A 285 -7.96 12.63 -4.62
CA LEU A 285 -8.68 13.34 -3.58
C LEU A 285 -7.67 14.13 -2.73
N ALA A 286 -7.77 15.45 -2.75
CA ALA A 286 -7.02 16.31 -1.84
C ALA A 286 -7.81 16.54 -0.55
N ALA A 287 -7.16 16.37 0.61
CA ALA A 287 -7.79 16.59 1.91
C ALA A 287 -6.76 17.07 2.95
N ASP A 288 -7.21 17.85 3.94
CA ASP A 288 -6.32 18.29 5.02
C ASP A 288 -5.82 17.09 5.84
N ALA A 289 -4.57 17.14 6.31
CA ALA A 289 -3.92 16.01 6.96
C ALA A 289 -4.62 15.53 8.24
N ASP A 290 -5.37 16.42 8.89
CA ASP A 290 -6.01 16.18 10.19
C ASP A 290 -7.50 15.81 10.07
N VAL A 291 -8.06 15.71 8.86
CA VAL A 291 -9.45 15.26 8.70
C VAL A 291 -9.60 13.79 9.06
N ARG A 292 -10.75 13.48 9.66
CA ARG A 292 -11.23 12.12 9.85
C ARG A 292 -12.54 11.98 9.09
N ARG A 293 -12.58 11.00 8.18
CA ARG A 293 -13.75 10.69 7.37
C ARG A 293 -13.97 9.18 7.36
N PRO A 294 -15.22 8.70 7.43
CA PRO A 294 -15.49 7.26 7.41
C PRO A 294 -15.06 6.62 6.09
N TYR A 295 -15.03 7.42 5.03
CA TYR A 295 -14.64 7.01 3.69
C TYR A 295 -13.15 7.26 3.36
N ILE A 296 -12.32 7.69 4.31
CA ILE A 296 -10.86 7.80 4.12
C ILE A 296 -10.13 6.87 5.10
N GLY A 297 -9.43 5.89 4.55
CA GLY A 297 -8.58 4.94 5.26
C GLY A 297 -7.20 4.86 4.62
N PHE A 298 -6.58 3.68 4.61
CA PHE A 298 -5.22 3.51 4.11
C PHE A 298 -4.79 2.04 3.98
N ARG A 299 -3.70 1.82 3.26
CA ARG A 299 -2.93 0.57 3.25
C ARG A 299 -1.43 0.87 3.37
N CYS A 300 -0.63 -0.13 3.78
CA CYS A 300 0.81 0.08 3.94
C CYS A 300 1.63 -0.50 2.78
N ALA A 301 2.81 0.09 2.58
CA ALA A 301 3.83 -0.36 1.64
C ALA A 301 5.19 -0.57 2.34
N ARG A 302 6.04 -1.41 1.74
CA ARG A 302 7.43 -1.65 2.17
C ARG A 302 8.35 -1.69 0.96
N PRO A 303 9.58 -1.17 1.04
CA PRO A 303 10.56 -1.39 -0.02
C PRO A 303 10.75 -2.89 -0.30
N ALA A 304 10.87 -3.29 -1.56
CA ALA A 304 11.19 -4.70 -1.89
C ALA A 304 12.69 -4.99 -1.82
N VAL A 305 13.49 -4.04 -1.32
CA VAL A 305 14.94 -4.15 -1.19
C VAL A 305 15.26 -5.41 -0.41
N GLY A 306 15.79 -6.41 -1.11
CA GLY A 306 16.50 -7.51 -0.45
C GLY A 306 17.62 -6.89 0.36
N VAL A 307 17.76 -7.30 1.63
CA VAL A 307 18.90 -6.96 2.48
C VAL A 307 20.14 -6.91 1.61
N ARG A 308 20.67 -5.71 1.34
CA ARG A 308 21.99 -5.62 0.74
C ARG A 308 22.87 -6.38 1.72
N ARG A 309 23.42 -7.53 1.32
CA ARG A 309 24.49 -8.17 2.06
C ARG A 309 25.60 -7.13 2.13
N ALA A 310 25.65 -6.38 3.22
CA ALA A 310 26.73 -5.46 3.47
C ALA A 310 27.99 -6.33 3.48
N ARG A 311 28.83 -6.14 2.47
CA ARG A 311 30.12 -6.82 2.38
C ARG A 311 31.05 -6.04 3.30
N TRP A 312 31.03 -6.38 4.58
CA TRP A 312 31.95 -5.80 5.55
C TRP A 312 33.35 -6.34 5.23
N LYS A 313 34.27 -5.45 4.83
CA LYS A 313 35.70 -5.76 4.76
C LYS A 313 36.28 -5.38 6.11
N LEU A 314 36.59 -6.37 6.96
CA LEU A 314 37.41 -6.14 8.15
C LEU A 314 38.85 -5.94 7.67
N SER A 315 39.35 -4.71 7.71
CA SER A 315 40.77 -4.42 7.61
C SER A 315 41.36 -4.42 9.02
N PHE A 316 42.34 -5.29 9.26
CA PHE A 316 43.17 -5.23 10.45
C PHE A 316 44.35 -4.30 10.14
N GLU A 317 44.41 -3.14 10.80
CA GLU A 317 45.66 -2.40 10.91
C GLU A 317 46.55 -3.18 11.89
N SER A 318 47.65 -3.74 11.41
CA SER A 318 48.71 -4.23 12.30
C SER A 318 49.51 -3.02 12.75
N ASP A 319 49.22 -2.49 13.94
CA ASP A 319 50.13 -1.55 14.59
C ASP A 319 51.48 -2.25 14.77
N GLY A 320 52.50 -1.68 14.12
CA GLY A 320 53.85 -2.19 14.10
C GLY A 320 54.44 -2.22 15.51
N LEU A 321 54.55 -3.43 16.07
CA LEU A 321 55.53 -3.73 17.10
C LEU A 321 56.70 -4.46 16.44
N HIS A 322 57.72 -3.69 16.11
CA HIS A 322 59.04 -4.23 15.79
C HIS A 322 59.64 -4.86 17.05
N GLY A 323 60.04 -6.12 16.91
CA GLY A 323 60.91 -6.81 17.87
C GLY A 323 60.22 -7.98 18.56
N LEU A 324 60.39 -9.17 17.99
CA LEU A 324 61.11 -10.29 18.62
C LEU A 324 61.05 -11.49 17.67
N SER A 325 62.24 -11.97 17.33
CA SER A 325 62.50 -13.22 16.61
C SER A 325 61.85 -14.41 17.31
N GLY A 326 61.04 -15.19 16.60
CA GLY A 326 60.53 -16.47 17.09
C GLY A 326 59.90 -17.27 15.95
N GLY A 327 60.41 -18.48 15.73
CA GLY A 327 60.19 -19.29 14.54
C GLY A 327 58.74 -19.67 14.24
N ALA A 328 58.48 -19.91 12.96
CA ALA A 328 57.24 -20.49 12.46
C ALA A 328 57.10 -21.95 12.91
N PRO A 329 55.92 -22.40 13.37
CA PRO A 329 55.55 -23.80 13.27
C PRO A 329 54.92 -24.05 11.90
N SER A 330 55.61 -24.89 11.14
CA SER A 330 55.13 -25.61 9.98
C SER A 330 53.99 -26.57 10.36
N GLY A 331 52.92 -26.62 9.57
CA GLY A 331 51.97 -27.75 9.68
C GLY A 331 50.54 -27.49 9.19
N ALA A 332 50.32 -27.44 7.87
CA ALA A 332 49.13 -28.00 7.20
C ALA A 332 49.29 -27.88 5.68
N ARG A 333 49.67 -28.99 5.02
CA ARG A 333 49.59 -29.15 3.55
C ARG A 333 48.32 -29.93 3.22
N ARG A 334 47.56 -29.50 2.20
CA ARG A 334 46.57 -30.35 1.50
C ARG A 334 47.28 -31.25 0.49
N ALA A 335 46.64 -32.37 0.16
CA ALA A 335 47.15 -33.43 -0.70
C ALA A 335 47.10 -33.12 -2.22
N ASP A 336 46.92 -31.87 -2.64
CA ASP A 336 46.78 -31.49 -4.06
C ASP A 336 47.66 -30.31 -4.52
N GLY A 337 48.59 -29.83 -3.67
CA GLY A 337 49.67 -28.95 -4.14
C GLY A 337 49.30 -27.49 -4.48
N SER A 338 48.18 -26.95 -4.01
CA SER A 338 47.83 -25.53 -4.20
C SER A 338 48.01 -24.67 -2.93
N SER A 339 48.51 -23.43 -3.09
CA SER A 339 48.75 -22.46 -2.01
C SER A 339 47.49 -21.66 -1.66
N PHE A 340 47.38 -21.24 -0.38
CA PHE A 340 46.30 -20.34 0.08
C PHE A 340 46.45 -18.96 -0.57
N GLY A 341 45.48 -18.57 -1.41
CA GLY A 341 45.13 -17.17 -1.64
C GLY A 341 44.34 -16.67 -0.43
N ALA A 342 44.82 -15.62 0.21
CA ALA A 342 44.18 -15.01 1.36
C ALA A 342 42.86 -14.34 0.96
N ASP A 343 41.73 -15.03 1.14
CA ASP A 343 40.38 -14.45 1.20
C ASP A 343 39.44 -15.41 1.94
N GLY A 344 39.58 -15.47 3.27
CA GLY A 344 38.65 -16.18 4.15
C GLY A 344 37.46 -15.29 4.52
N PHE A 345 36.28 -15.54 3.95
CA PHE A 345 35.04 -14.89 4.36
C PHE A 345 34.42 -15.65 5.55
N VAL A 346 34.28 -14.97 6.70
CA VAL A 346 33.48 -15.46 7.83
C VAL A 346 32.09 -14.84 7.75
N TRP A 347 31.04 -15.68 7.76
CA TRP A 347 29.65 -15.24 7.79
C TRP A 347 29.21 -15.09 9.24
N LEU A 348 28.81 -13.88 9.65
CA LEU A 348 28.06 -13.68 10.89
C LEU A 348 26.58 -13.49 10.55
N SER A 349 25.74 -14.41 11.01
CA SER A 349 24.30 -14.19 11.12
C SER A 349 24.05 -13.12 12.17
N SER A 350 23.09 -12.23 11.94
CA SER A 350 22.64 -11.24 12.91
C SER A 350 21.88 -11.91 14.05
N ASP A 351 22.60 -12.57 14.95
CA ASP A 351 22.21 -12.90 16.31
C ASP A 351 23.48 -12.81 17.16
N ALA A 352 23.92 -11.57 17.42
CA ALA A 352 25.01 -11.28 18.33
C ALA A 352 24.56 -10.18 19.29
N GLU A 353 23.73 -10.55 20.26
CA GLU A 353 23.68 -9.81 21.51
C GLU A 353 25.03 -9.97 22.22
N ARG A 354 25.61 -8.84 22.62
CA ARG A 354 26.91 -8.63 23.31
C ARG A 354 28.18 -8.84 22.47
N LEU A 355 28.70 -7.73 21.96
CA LEU A 355 30.14 -7.54 21.82
C LEU A 355 30.64 -6.59 22.92
N GLY A 356 31.61 -7.08 23.69
CA GLY A 356 32.34 -6.32 24.71
C GLY A 356 33.17 -5.19 24.11
N ALA A 357 33.52 -4.23 24.96
CA ALA A 357 34.20 -2.98 24.62
C ALA A 357 35.41 -3.17 23.69
N GLY A 358 35.44 -2.43 22.56
CA GLY A 358 36.66 -2.28 21.76
C GLY A 358 36.52 -1.97 20.27
N ALA A 359 35.34 -2.11 19.64
CA ALA A 359 35.20 -1.87 18.20
C ALA A 359 34.81 -0.41 17.89
N ARG A 360 35.67 0.33 17.17
CA ARG A 360 35.30 1.59 16.50
C ARG A 360 34.96 1.28 15.04
N LEU A 361 33.76 1.68 14.60
CA LEU A 361 33.34 1.64 13.20
C LEU A 361 33.63 3.01 12.57
N ASN A 362 34.48 3.05 11.55
CA ASN A 362 34.70 4.26 10.75
C ASN A 362 33.81 4.23 9.50
N TRP A 363 33.16 5.37 9.22
CA TRP A 363 32.41 5.62 8.00
C TRP A 363 33.35 6.05 6.87
N PHE A 364 33.13 5.54 5.66
CA PHE A 364 33.74 6.06 4.43
C PHE A 364 32.59 6.36 3.45
N ASP A 365 32.29 7.65 3.27
CA ASP A 365 31.51 8.14 2.14
C ASP A 365 32.44 8.36 0.97
N GLY A 366 32.34 7.51 -0.05
CA GLY A 366 33.06 7.65 -1.31
C GLY A 366 32.08 7.92 -2.45
N LEU A 367 31.65 9.18 -2.59
CA LEU A 367 31.13 9.70 -3.85
C LEU A 367 32.21 10.63 -4.43
N SER A 368 33.00 10.14 -5.38
CA SER A 368 33.86 10.98 -6.21
C SER A 368 33.01 11.56 -7.34
N ASN A 369 32.62 12.84 -7.21
CA ASN A 369 32.32 13.70 -8.35
C ASN A 369 33.49 14.67 -8.49
N ASP A 370 34.18 14.57 -9.63
CA ASP A 370 35.14 15.57 -10.10
C ASP A 370 34.42 16.89 -10.35
N VAL A 371 34.70 17.91 -9.53
CA VAL A 371 34.65 19.32 -9.94
C VAL A 371 35.76 20.07 -9.21
N SER A 372 36.67 20.62 -9.99
CA SER A 372 37.75 21.53 -9.64
C SER A 372 37.27 22.83 -8.96
N GLY A 373 37.93 23.23 -7.87
CA GLY A 373 37.81 24.57 -7.29
C GLY A 373 38.41 24.64 -5.88
N GLY A 374 39.54 25.33 -5.72
CA GLY A 374 40.25 25.45 -4.44
C GLY A 374 39.61 26.45 -3.47
N HIS A 375 39.77 26.21 -2.17
CA HIS A 375 40.40 27.12 -1.19
C HIS A 375 40.31 26.55 0.24
N GLU A 376 41.43 26.71 0.96
CA GLU A 376 41.66 26.83 2.41
C GLU A 376 40.95 25.94 3.45
N SER A 377 41.81 25.22 4.17
CA SER A 377 41.59 24.52 5.43
C SER A 377 41.53 25.45 6.66
N ALA A 378 40.61 25.16 7.60
CA ALA A 378 40.71 25.54 9.00
C ALA A 378 40.15 24.40 9.90
N PRO A 379 40.85 23.95 10.97
CA PRO A 379 40.39 22.88 11.83
C PRO A 379 39.60 23.41 13.04
N LEU A 380 38.39 22.88 13.28
CA LEU A 380 37.63 23.06 14.51
C LEU A 380 37.66 21.77 15.35
N SER A 381 38.35 21.84 16.48
CA SER A 381 38.43 20.80 17.51
C SER A 381 37.27 20.95 18.49
N ILE A 382 36.47 19.90 18.68
CA ILE A 382 35.49 19.81 19.78
C ILE A 382 35.72 18.51 20.56
N ARG A 383 36.12 18.66 21.83
CA ARG A 383 36.29 17.61 22.84
C ARG A 383 34.92 17.02 23.24
N ALA A 384 34.85 15.70 23.35
CA ALA A 384 33.73 14.98 23.98
C ALA A 384 33.88 14.93 25.51
N PRO A 385 32.81 15.10 26.32
CA PRO A 385 32.86 14.92 27.76
C PRO A 385 32.75 13.44 28.18
N SER A 386 33.40 13.14 29.30
CA SER A 386 33.59 11.85 29.94
C SER A 386 32.32 11.20 30.52
N SER A 387 32.34 9.88 30.54
CA SER A 387 31.32 8.94 31.03
C SER A 387 30.90 9.15 32.50
N ALA A 388 29.59 9.11 32.74
CA ALA A 388 29.00 8.99 34.09
C ALA A 388 28.48 7.56 34.33
N ARG A 389 28.91 6.97 35.45
CA ARG A 389 28.52 5.63 35.93
C ARG A 389 27.11 5.65 36.53
N VAL A 390 26.35 4.59 36.25
CA VAL A 390 25.08 4.23 36.91
C VAL A 390 25.36 3.49 38.22
N PRO A 391 24.68 3.82 39.35
CA PRO A 391 24.68 2.98 40.55
C PRO A 391 23.54 1.97 40.55
N ARG A 392 23.85 0.72 40.93
CA ARG A 392 22.87 -0.31 41.32
C ARG A 392 22.26 0.03 42.68
N ARG A 393 20.99 -0.31 42.89
CA ARG A 393 20.44 -0.50 44.25
C ARG A 393 19.48 -1.68 44.33
N ASP A 394 19.56 -2.30 45.49
CA ASP A 394 19.10 -3.62 45.90
C ASP A 394 17.59 -3.82 46.02
N ALA A 395 17.23 -5.10 46.05
CA ALA A 395 15.93 -5.63 46.42
C ALA A 395 15.56 -5.34 47.88
N LEU A 396 14.27 -5.09 48.16
CA LEU A 396 13.66 -5.28 49.49
C LEU A 396 12.14 -5.47 49.39
N SER A 397 11.71 -6.67 49.80
CA SER A 397 10.57 -7.00 50.67
C SER A 397 9.14 -6.58 50.35
N SER A 398 8.33 -7.61 50.14
CA SER A 398 6.90 -7.75 50.45
C SER A 398 6.44 -7.10 51.78
N ARG A 399 5.28 -6.44 51.76
CA ARG A 399 4.31 -6.42 52.89
C ARG A 399 2.87 -6.41 52.37
N LYS A 400 2.12 -7.40 52.85
CA LYS A 400 0.65 -7.47 52.85
C LYS A 400 0.09 -6.39 53.78
N VAL A 401 -1.03 -5.77 53.41
CA VAL A 401 -2.06 -5.34 54.37
C VAL A 401 -3.43 -5.72 53.79
N SER A 402 -4.19 -6.38 54.65
CA SER A 402 -5.52 -6.96 54.48
C SER A 402 -6.65 -6.00 54.85
N ASP A 403 -7.81 -6.29 54.27
CA ASP A 403 -9.19 -6.16 54.79
C ASP A 403 -9.74 -4.82 55.29
N GLY A 404 -10.91 -4.49 54.73
CA GLY A 404 -11.83 -3.47 55.23
C GLY A 404 -13.16 -3.50 54.48
N ALA A 405 -14.04 -4.43 54.85
CA ALA A 405 -15.39 -4.60 54.34
C ALA A 405 -16.36 -3.45 54.70
N ARG A 406 -17.37 -3.20 53.84
CA ARG A 406 -18.83 -3.00 54.11
C ARG A 406 -19.50 -2.20 52.98
N ARG A 407 -20.44 -2.81 52.23
CA ARG A 407 -21.91 -2.84 52.39
C ARG A 407 -22.66 -1.57 51.91
N GLY A 408 -23.68 -1.79 51.08
CA GLY A 408 -24.84 -0.90 50.83
C GLY A 408 -25.00 -0.56 49.34
N ALA A 409 -25.72 -1.31 48.51
CA ALA A 409 -27.18 -1.49 48.40
C ALA A 409 -27.93 -0.29 47.78
N ARG A 410 -28.58 -0.56 46.62
CA ARG A 410 -29.79 0.08 46.03
C ARG A 410 -29.58 1.54 45.55
N SER A 411 -30.22 2.07 44.51
CA SER A 411 -31.30 1.66 43.60
C SER A 411 -31.35 2.72 42.48
N ALA A 412 -31.82 2.33 41.29
CA ALA A 412 -32.25 3.22 40.19
C ALA A 412 -33.45 4.12 40.64
N PRO A 413 -33.93 5.10 39.85
CA PRO A 413 -34.26 4.99 38.41
C PRO A 413 -33.22 5.57 37.45
#